data_AF-A0A967C863-F1
#
_entry.id   AF-A0A967C863-F1
#
_cell.length_a   1.000
_cell.length_b   1.000
_cell.length_c   1.000
_cell.angle_alpha   90.00
_cell.angle_beta   90.00
_cell.angle_gamma   90.00
#
_symmetry.space_group_name_H-M   'P 1'
#
loop_
_entity.id
_entity.type
_entity.pdbx_description
1 polymer ?
#
loop_
_entity_poly.entity_id
_entity_poly.type
_entity_poly.pdbx_seq_one_letter_code
_entity_poly.pdbx_strand_id
1 'polypeptide(L)'
;MQPAEKDGQLFVIIQDITYDSGEGDEEEESEKYRVSLEKEFNVTFENVNIGPSVDIPAFLTTIATTMVPLWSVILGAFFLGKPIKENLDAWCEIGHRVREFFAHPVVLSKRGASVIAVEAILEEMDRAPKSIQLLSYRSILYGDKAKLRSLETSSEISETPETLLLGFVLHVFEIEADGQKYRVGVNGQDTDIIEIE
;
A
#
# COMPACT_ATOMS: atom_id res chain seq x y z
N MET A 1 -5.97 4.61 -20.42
CA MET A 1 -5.88 3.36 -19.63
C MET A 1 -5.22 3.72 -18.33
N GLN A 2 -5.77 3.27 -17.20
CA GLN A 2 -5.11 3.46 -15.92
C GLN A 2 -3.86 2.55 -15.83
N PRO A 3 -2.80 2.98 -15.14
CA PRO A 3 -1.62 2.16 -14.95
C PRO A 3 -1.96 0.94 -14.09
N ALA A 4 -1.32 -0.19 -14.40
CA ALA A 4 -1.42 -1.43 -13.64
C ALA A 4 -0.06 -1.77 -13.04
N GLU A 5 -0.06 -2.21 -11.78
CA GLU A 5 1.16 -2.54 -11.04
C GLU A 5 1.86 -3.76 -11.63
N LYS A 6 3.09 -3.59 -12.13
CA LYS A 6 3.91 -4.67 -12.72
C LYS A 6 4.79 -5.34 -11.67
N ASP A 7 5.26 -6.55 -11.96
CA ASP A 7 6.11 -7.36 -11.06
C ASP A 7 7.30 -6.60 -10.46
N GLY A 8 7.39 -6.61 -9.12
CA GLY A 8 8.44 -5.91 -8.37
C GLY A 8 8.24 -4.41 -8.23
N GLN A 9 7.19 -3.83 -8.81
CA GLN A 9 6.84 -2.43 -8.60
C GLN A 9 5.94 -2.29 -7.37
N LEU A 10 6.14 -1.18 -6.65
CA LEU A 10 5.27 -0.72 -5.59
C LEU A 10 4.75 0.65 -6.00
N PHE A 11 3.43 0.74 -6.20
CA PHE A 11 2.80 2.02 -6.47
C PHE A 11 2.59 2.79 -5.16
N VAL A 12 3.02 4.04 -5.17
CA VAL A 12 2.71 5.05 -4.17
C VAL A 12 2.01 6.18 -4.89
N ILE A 13 0.82 6.54 -4.41
CA ILE A 13 -0.04 7.51 -5.09
C ILE A 13 -0.37 8.61 -4.09
N ILE A 14 0.01 9.86 -4.40
CA ILE A 14 -0.29 11.03 -3.58
C ILE A 14 -1.53 11.70 -4.15
N GLN A 15 -2.55 11.93 -3.33
CA GLN A 15 -3.75 12.66 -3.75
C GLN A 15 -3.40 14.11 -4.07
N ASP A 16 -3.98 14.64 -5.14
CA ASP A 16 -3.83 16.05 -5.48
C ASP A 16 -4.73 16.89 -4.56
N ILE A 17 -4.14 17.46 -3.51
CA ILE A 17 -4.84 18.31 -2.55
C ILE A 17 -5.13 19.71 -3.08
N THR A 18 -4.60 20.08 -4.25
CA THR A 18 -4.86 21.37 -4.87
C THR A 18 -6.12 21.35 -5.73
N TYR A 19 -6.62 20.16 -6.04
CA TYR A 19 -7.87 20.00 -6.75
C TYR A 19 -9.05 20.41 -5.86
N ASP A 20 -10.00 21.19 -6.41
CA ASP A 20 -11.14 21.77 -5.69
C ASP A 20 -10.74 22.79 -4.58
N SER A 21 -9.54 23.39 -4.68
CA SER A 21 -9.06 24.45 -3.77
C SER A 21 -9.87 25.76 -3.89
N GLY A 22 -10.61 25.93 -4.98
CA GLY A 22 -11.51 27.07 -5.23
C GLY A 22 -10.80 28.39 -5.58
N GLU A 23 -9.47 28.40 -5.67
CA GLU A 23 -8.67 29.59 -6.01
C GLU A 23 -7.75 29.30 -7.21
N GLY A 24 -7.79 30.13 -8.26
CA GLY A 24 -6.82 30.06 -9.36
C GLY A 24 -7.17 29.12 -10.52
N ASP A 25 -6.16 28.81 -11.33
CA ASP A 25 -6.22 27.84 -12.44
C ASP A 25 -5.80 26.47 -11.89
N GLU A 26 -6.78 25.58 -11.68
CA GLU A 26 -6.61 24.26 -11.08
C GLU A 26 -5.53 23.42 -11.79
N GLU A 27 -5.41 23.54 -13.13
CA GLU A 27 -4.40 22.80 -13.88
C GLU A 27 -2.98 23.33 -13.58
N GLU A 28 -2.83 24.64 -13.42
CA GLU A 28 -1.55 25.26 -13.09
C GLU A 28 -1.12 24.96 -11.65
N GLU A 29 -2.06 24.95 -10.70
CA GLU A 29 -1.79 24.60 -9.30
C GLU A 29 -1.42 23.13 -9.13
N SER A 30 -2.19 22.23 -9.77
CA SER A 30 -1.93 20.79 -9.82
C SER A 30 -0.54 20.48 -10.35
N GLU A 31 -0.16 21.10 -11.48
CA GLU A 31 1.16 20.89 -12.07
C GLU A 31 2.29 21.46 -11.20
N LYS A 32 2.10 22.62 -10.57
CA LYS A 32 3.08 23.16 -9.60
C LYS A 32 3.26 22.23 -8.41
N TYR A 33 2.17 21.67 -7.90
CA TYR A 33 2.20 20.74 -6.79
C TYR A 33 2.93 19.45 -7.18
N ARG A 34 2.59 18.85 -8.33
CA ARG A 34 3.30 17.69 -8.89
C ARG A 34 4.81 17.93 -9.00
N VAL A 35 5.23 19.05 -9.60
CA VAL A 35 6.65 19.42 -9.74
C VAL A 35 7.32 19.65 -8.38
N SER A 36 6.58 20.12 -7.37
CA SER A 36 7.11 20.26 -6.02
C SER A 36 7.36 18.89 -5.37
N LEU A 37 6.45 17.94 -5.53
CA LEU A 37 6.59 16.56 -5.06
C LEU A 37 7.77 15.86 -5.76
N GLU A 38 7.94 16.05 -7.07
CA GLU A 38 9.08 15.49 -7.81
C GLU A 38 10.43 15.99 -7.26
N LYS A 39 10.50 17.27 -6.88
CA LYS A 39 11.70 17.85 -6.25
C LYS A 39 11.91 17.35 -4.83
N GLU A 40 10.84 17.21 -4.05
CA GLU A 40 10.88 16.73 -2.67
C GLU A 40 11.39 15.29 -2.60
N PHE A 41 10.82 14.39 -3.41
CA PHE A 41 11.12 12.97 -3.37
C PHE A 41 12.21 12.52 -4.35
N ASN A 42 12.64 13.42 -5.24
CA ASN A 42 13.59 13.13 -6.31
C ASN A 42 13.15 11.92 -7.18
N VAL A 43 11.87 11.90 -7.53
CA VAL A 43 11.24 10.90 -8.40
C VAL A 43 10.35 11.60 -9.42
N THR A 44 9.91 10.87 -10.45
CA THR A 44 8.90 11.36 -11.39
C THR A 44 7.51 10.90 -10.96
N PHE A 45 6.51 11.74 -11.20
CA PHE A 45 5.10 11.41 -10.98
C PHE A 45 4.30 11.45 -12.29
N GLU A 46 3.44 10.44 -12.49
CA GLU A 46 2.43 10.42 -13.56
C GLU A 46 1.04 10.78 -13.01
N ASN A 47 0.25 11.51 -13.79
CA ASN A 47 -1.12 11.86 -13.42
C ASN A 47 -2.02 10.63 -13.56
N VAL A 48 -2.79 10.35 -12.52
CA VAL A 48 -3.77 9.26 -12.47
C VAL A 48 -5.08 9.75 -11.84
N ASN A 49 -6.14 8.98 -12.03
CA ASN A 49 -7.39 9.16 -11.29
C ASN A 49 -7.62 7.90 -10.45
N ILE A 50 -7.90 8.08 -9.15
CA ILE A 50 -8.15 7.01 -8.17
C ILE A 50 -9.60 6.94 -7.68
N GLY A 51 -10.53 7.63 -8.35
CA GLY A 51 -11.97 7.52 -8.09
C GLY A 51 -12.81 7.56 -9.37
N PRO A 52 -13.58 6.50 -9.71
CA PRO A 52 -14.29 6.41 -10.98
C PRO A 52 -15.48 7.39 -11.09
N SER A 53 -16.06 7.79 -9.95
CA SER A 53 -17.34 8.53 -9.92
C SER A 53 -17.22 9.97 -9.44
N VAL A 54 -16.17 10.31 -8.72
CA VAL A 54 -15.96 11.66 -8.18
C VAL A 54 -14.70 12.33 -8.74
N ASP A 55 -13.97 11.65 -9.62
CA ASP A 55 -12.70 12.08 -10.22
C ASP A 55 -11.73 12.57 -9.14
N ILE A 56 -10.97 11.64 -8.56
CA ILE A 56 -9.97 11.96 -7.54
C ILE A 56 -8.61 12.02 -8.24
N PRO A 57 -8.14 13.21 -8.66
CA PRO A 57 -6.83 13.34 -9.27
C PRO A 57 -5.74 13.02 -8.26
N ALA A 58 -4.71 12.36 -8.75
CA ALA A 58 -3.58 11.96 -7.94
C ALA A 58 -2.32 11.80 -8.80
N PHE A 59 -1.19 11.71 -8.10
CA PHE A 59 0.13 11.57 -8.68
C PHE A 59 0.71 10.22 -8.30
N LEU A 60 0.93 9.36 -9.29
CA LEU A 60 1.51 8.05 -9.09
C LEU A 60 3.01 8.09 -9.30
N THR A 61 3.75 7.49 -8.37
CA THR A 61 5.14 7.10 -8.59
C THR A 61 5.35 5.63 -8.29
N THR A 62 6.46 5.09 -8.75
CA THR A 62 6.85 3.70 -8.52
C THR A 62 8.14 3.66 -7.72
N ILE A 63 8.13 2.96 -6.59
CA ILE A 63 9.38 2.63 -5.89
C ILE A 63 10.02 1.45 -6.63
N ALA A 64 11.17 1.70 -7.25
CA ALA A 64 11.99 0.66 -7.84
C ALA A 64 12.67 -0.15 -6.73
N THR A 65 12.31 -1.42 -6.60
CA THR A 65 12.85 -2.30 -5.56
C THR A 65 14.15 -2.98 -5.97
N THR A 66 14.84 -2.45 -7.00
CA THR A 66 16.09 -3.02 -7.54
C THR A 66 17.23 -3.02 -6.54
N MET A 67 17.12 -2.24 -5.46
CA MET A 67 18.03 -2.24 -4.32
C MET A 67 17.98 -3.53 -3.49
N VAL A 68 16.85 -4.26 -3.52
CA VAL A 68 16.68 -5.52 -2.81
C VAL A 68 16.72 -6.66 -3.82
N PRO A 69 17.83 -7.44 -3.90
CA PRO A 69 17.92 -8.58 -4.78
C PRO A 69 16.75 -9.55 -4.55
N LEU A 70 16.14 -10.03 -5.64
CA LEU A 70 15.04 -10.99 -5.62
C LEU A 70 13.73 -10.49 -4.98
N TRP A 71 13.55 -9.18 -4.77
CA TRP A 71 12.31 -8.66 -4.18
C TRP A 71 11.03 -9.12 -4.89
N SER A 72 11.02 -9.10 -6.23
CA SER A 72 9.86 -9.59 -7.00
C SER A 72 9.55 -11.07 -6.72
N VAL A 73 10.58 -11.88 -6.45
CA VAL A 73 10.42 -13.30 -6.09
C VAL A 73 9.87 -13.44 -4.67
N ILE A 74 10.34 -12.63 -3.73
CA ILE A 74 9.87 -12.61 -2.33
C ILE A 74 8.40 -12.19 -2.28
N LEU A 75 8.03 -11.08 -2.94
CA LEU A 75 6.65 -10.63 -3.08
C LEU A 75 5.77 -11.70 -3.75
N GLY A 76 6.26 -12.30 -4.84
CA GLY A 76 5.54 -13.38 -5.52
C GLY A 76 5.29 -14.57 -4.60
N ALA A 77 6.30 -15.01 -3.84
CA ALA A 77 6.15 -16.08 -2.87
C ALA A 77 5.17 -15.71 -1.74
N PHE A 78 5.20 -14.47 -1.26
CA PHE A 78 4.28 -13.97 -0.24
C PHE A 78 2.83 -14.04 -0.73
N PHE A 79 2.53 -13.54 -1.93
CA PHE A 79 1.18 -13.60 -2.50
C PHE A 79 0.76 -15.00 -3.01
N LEU A 80 1.68 -15.97 -3.09
CA LEU A 80 1.34 -17.38 -3.24
C LEU A 80 1.04 -18.06 -1.89
N GLY A 81 1.04 -17.30 -0.79
CA GLY A 81 0.84 -17.82 0.57
C GLY A 81 1.97 -18.71 1.04
N LYS A 82 3.20 -18.56 0.51
CA LYS A 82 4.36 -19.34 0.95
C LYS A 82 4.98 -18.70 2.19
N PRO A 83 5.45 -19.49 3.17
CA PRO A 83 6.23 -18.96 4.28
C PRO A 83 7.52 -18.31 3.81
N ILE A 84 7.73 -17.06 4.18
CA ILE A 84 8.94 -16.27 3.97
C ILE A 84 9.77 -16.34 5.24
N LYS A 85 11.00 -16.87 5.15
CA LYS A 85 11.91 -17.08 6.28
C LYS A 85 13.19 -16.27 6.20
N GLU A 86 13.38 -15.58 5.09
CA GLU A 86 14.61 -14.86 4.74
C GLU A 86 14.24 -13.45 4.29
N ASN A 87 15.18 -12.52 4.41
CA ASN A 87 15.03 -11.14 3.96
C ASN A 87 13.83 -10.40 4.59
N LEU A 88 13.50 -10.73 5.85
CA LEU A 88 12.45 -10.04 6.61
C LEU A 88 12.82 -8.57 6.86
N ASP A 89 14.10 -8.29 7.11
CA ASP A 89 14.61 -6.92 7.27
C ASP A 89 14.41 -6.06 6.00
N ALA A 90 14.36 -6.69 4.82
CA ALA A 90 14.10 -5.96 3.57
C ALA A 90 12.67 -5.40 3.50
N TRP A 91 11.71 -6.00 4.20
CA TRP A 91 10.37 -5.45 4.32
C TRP A 91 10.36 -4.14 5.11
N CYS A 92 11.14 -4.05 6.20
CA CYS A 92 11.34 -2.80 6.92
C CYS A 92 12.03 -1.73 6.07
N GLU A 93 13.10 -2.10 5.35
CA GLU A 93 13.82 -1.14 4.49
C GLU A 93 12.90 -0.52 3.43
N ILE A 94 12.09 -1.35 2.77
CA ILE A 94 11.13 -0.90 1.77
C ILE A 94 9.95 -0.17 2.42
N GLY A 95 9.50 -0.59 3.61
CA GLY A 95 8.47 0.07 4.40
C GLY A 95 8.84 1.50 4.73
N HIS A 96 10.06 1.71 5.26
CA HIS A 96 10.61 3.04 5.49
C HIS A 96 10.63 3.89 4.23
N ARG A 97 10.99 3.33 3.07
CA ARG A 97 11.01 4.05 1.79
C ARG A 97 9.61 4.46 1.34
N VAL A 98 8.59 3.62 1.57
CA VAL A 98 7.18 3.95 1.30
C VAL A 98 6.71 5.06 2.26
N ARG A 99 7.10 5.00 3.53
CA ARG A 99 6.72 5.99 4.55
C ARG A 99 7.28 7.38 4.33
N GLU A 100 8.37 7.52 3.57
CA GLU A 100 8.88 8.86 3.19
C GLU A 100 7.80 9.71 2.52
N PHE A 101 6.85 9.08 1.80
CA PHE A 101 5.75 9.77 1.12
C PHE A 101 4.58 10.16 2.04
N PHE A 102 4.53 9.67 3.29
CA PHE A 102 3.40 9.87 4.21
C PHE A 102 3.34 11.28 4.82
N ALA A 103 4.22 12.18 4.40
CA ALA A 103 4.06 13.62 4.63
C ALA A 103 2.84 14.18 3.88
N HIS A 104 2.31 13.44 2.90
CA HIS A 104 1.14 13.81 2.09
C HIS A 104 0.05 12.72 2.15
N PRO A 105 -1.21 13.04 1.80
CA PRO A 105 -2.28 12.04 1.72
C PRO A 105 -1.98 10.99 0.64
N VAL A 106 -1.57 9.80 1.08
CA VAL A 106 -1.18 8.71 0.19
C VAL A 106 -2.29 7.65 0.11
N VAL A 107 -2.45 7.05 -1.06
CA VAL A 107 -3.05 5.73 -1.23
C VAL A 107 -2.02 4.76 -1.80
N LEU A 108 -2.16 3.49 -1.46
CA LEU A 108 -1.21 2.44 -1.84
C LEU A 108 -1.90 1.42 -2.73
N SER A 109 -1.14 0.76 -3.59
CA SER A 109 -1.59 -0.48 -4.24
C SER A 109 -1.55 -1.65 -3.26
N LYS A 110 -2.08 -2.81 -3.71
CA LYS A 110 -1.97 -4.08 -2.99
C LYS A 110 -0.54 -4.39 -2.52
N ARG A 111 0.47 -4.22 -3.38
CA ARG A 111 1.85 -4.54 -3.01
C ARG A 111 2.45 -3.47 -2.09
N GLY A 112 2.23 -2.19 -2.36
CA GLY A 112 2.64 -1.11 -1.45
C GLY A 112 2.05 -1.30 -0.05
N ALA A 113 0.75 -1.55 0.03
CA ALA A 113 0.03 -1.80 1.27
C ALA A 113 0.53 -3.06 2.00
N SER A 114 0.92 -4.11 1.27
CA SER A 114 1.46 -5.33 1.90
C SER A 114 2.78 -5.10 2.62
N VAL A 115 3.60 -4.16 2.13
CA VAL A 115 4.86 -3.82 2.79
C VAL A 115 4.59 -3.17 4.14
N ILE A 116 3.68 -2.19 4.16
CA ILE A 116 3.24 -1.53 5.38
C ILE A 116 2.58 -2.52 6.35
N ALA A 117 1.79 -3.45 5.83
CA ALA A 117 1.15 -4.47 6.64
C ALA A 117 2.16 -5.41 7.33
N VAL A 118 3.20 -5.84 6.60
CA VAL A 118 4.26 -6.68 7.17
C VAL A 118 5.08 -5.88 8.17
N GLU A 119 5.49 -4.66 7.83
CA GLU A 119 6.23 -3.77 8.73
C GLU A 119 5.48 -3.56 10.06
N ALA A 120 4.17 -3.32 10.02
CA ALA A 120 3.35 -3.17 11.23
C ALA A 120 3.37 -4.42 12.13
N ILE A 121 3.42 -5.63 11.55
CA ILE A 121 3.57 -6.87 12.32
C ILE A 121 4.97 -6.97 12.92
N LEU A 122 6.01 -6.59 12.18
CA LEU A 122 7.39 -6.59 12.66
C LEU A 122 7.55 -5.63 13.87
N GLU A 123 6.88 -4.49 13.84
CA GLU A 123 6.82 -3.54 14.96
C GLU A 123 6.02 -4.08 16.15
N GLU A 124 4.84 -4.67 15.92
CA GLU A 124 3.97 -5.21 16.97
C GLU A 124 4.63 -6.37 17.74
N MET A 125 5.42 -7.21 17.08
CA MET A 125 6.01 -8.40 17.71
C MET A 125 7.14 -8.08 18.70
N ASP A 126 7.66 -6.83 18.75
CA ASP A 126 8.83 -6.40 19.53
C ASP A 126 10.08 -7.31 19.36
N ARG A 127 10.09 -8.10 18.28
CA ARG A 127 11.16 -9.01 17.88
C ARG A 127 11.01 -9.35 16.39
N ALA A 128 12.14 -9.59 15.72
CA ALA A 128 12.09 -10.13 14.37
C ALA A 128 11.44 -11.54 14.38
N PRO A 129 10.36 -11.77 13.60
CA PRO A 129 9.82 -13.10 13.41
C PRO A 129 10.80 -13.97 12.64
N LYS A 130 10.67 -15.29 12.78
CA LYS A 130 11.44 -16.27 12.01
C LYS A 130 10.77 -16.60 10.69
N SER A 131 9.45 -16.45 10.61
CA SER A 131 8.72 -16.53 9.35
C SER A 131 7.47 -15.68 9.33
N ILE A 132 7.13 -15.16 8.15
CA ILE A 132 5.82 -14.59 7.85
C ILE A 132 5.15 -15.35 6.70
N GLN A 133 3.83 -15.46 6.72
CA GLN A 133 3.05 -16.09 5.66
C GLN A 133 1.75 -15.34 5.46
N LEU A 134 1.45 -14.95 4.21
CA LEU A 134 0.12 -14.43 3.87
C LEU A 134 -0.90 -15.58 3.90
N LEU A 135 -1.92 -15.45 4.72
CA LEU A 135 -3.05 -16.37 4.79
C LEU A 135 -4.18 -15.91 3.87
N SER A 136 -4.46 -14.60 3.85
CA SER A 136 -5.47 -14.02 2.97
C SER A 136 -5.24 -12.54 2.68
N TYR A 137 -5.78 -12.08 1.55
CA TYR A 137 -5.82 -10.68 1.16
C TYR A 137 -7.17 -10.36 0.53
N ARG A 138 -7.80 -9.27 0.96
CA ARG A 138 -9.05 -8.73 0.41
C ARG A 138 -8.97 -7.21 0.34
N SER A 139 -9.59 -6.61 -0.67
CA SER A 139 -9.86 -5.16 -0.73
C SER A 139 -11.33 -4.91 -0.39
N ILE A 140 -11.60 -4.05 0.60
CA ILE A 140 -12.96 -3.63 0.95
C ILE A 140 -13.12 -2.12 0.74
N LEU A 141 -14.34 -1.66 0.49
CA LEU A 141 -14.60 -0.25 0.26
C LEU A 141 -14.48 0.56 1.58
N TYR A 142 -13.62 1.56 1.57
CA TYR A 142 -13.39 2.50 2.67
C TYR A 142 -14.66 3.36 2.87
N GLY A 143 -15.36 3.11 3.98
CA GLY A 143 -16.67 3.69 4.26
C GLY A 143 -17.64 2.67 4.86
N ASP A 144 -17.43 1.38 4.58
CA ASP A 144 -17.99 0.34 5.43
C ASP A 144 -17.30 0.43 6.79
N LYS A 145 -18.09 0.70 7.84
CA LYS A 145 -17.63 0.66 9.25
C LYS A 145 -17.33 -0.77 9.70
N ALA A 146 -16.81 -1.61 8.81
CA ALA A 146 -16.31 -2.92 9.12
C ALA A 146 -15.04 -2.70 9.96
N LYS A 147 -15.22 -2.69 11.29
CA LYS A 147 -14.11 -2.82 12.21
C LYS A 147 -13.36 -4.08 11.79
N LEU A 148 -12.03 -4.04 11.68
CA LEU A 148 -11.25 -5.23 11.30
C LEU A 148 -11.67 -6.48 12.10
N ARG A 149 -12.04 -6.32 13.38
CA ARG A 149 -12.53 -7.39 14.26
C ARG A 149 -13.82 -8.08 13.80
N SER A 150 -14.69 -7.42 13.05
CA SER A 150 -15.96 -8.00 12.59
C SER A 150 -15.85 -8.75 11.26
N LEU A 151 -14.69 -8.67 10.59
CA LEU A 151 -14.49 -9.40 9.34
C LEU A 151 -14.34 -10.90 9.61
N GLU A 152 -15.01 -11.73 8.81
CA GLU A 152 -14.80 -13.17 8.83
C GLU A 152 -13.39 -13.49 8.30
N THR A 153 -12.75 -14.49 8.91
CA THR A 153 -11.51 -15.07 8.38
C THR A 153 -11.76 -15.67 7.01
N SER A 154 -10.81 -15.52 6.11
CA SER A 154 -10.90 -16.18 4.80
C SER A 154 -9.53 -16.69 4.38
N SER A 155 -9.48 -17.52 3.36
CA SER A 155 -8.26 -18.04 2.73
C SER A 155 -8.07 -17.48 1.32
N GLU A 156 -8.84 -16.46 0.95
CA GLU A 156 -8.80 -15.85 -0.38
C GLU A 156 -7.64 -14.87 -0.48
N ILE A 157 -6.90 -14.93 -1.58
CA ILE A 157 -5.93 -13.91 -1.96
C ILE A 157 -6.48 -13.25 -3.23
N SER A 158 -7.33 -12.23 -3.06
CA SER A 158 -8.01 -11.56 -4.17
C SER A 158 -7.01 -10.85 -5.10
N GLU A 159 -7.41 -10.56 -6.33
CA GLU A 159 -6.60 -9.79 -7.28
C GLU A 159 -6.35 -8.34 -6.82
N THR A 160 -5.35 -7.68 -7.41
CA THR A 160 -5.11 -6.25 -7.15
C THR A 160 -6.30 -5.42 -7.63
N PRO A 161 -6.86 -4.52 -6.79
CA PRO A 161 -7.91 -3.62 -7.24
C PRO A 161 -7.39 -2.69 -8.34
N GLU A 162 -8.28 -2.27 -9.24
CA GLU A 162 -7.92 -1.29 -10.26
C GLU A 162 -7.44 0.02 -9.62
N THR A 163 -6.42 0.66 -10.20
CA THR A 163 -5.89 1.96 -9.73
C THR A 163 -7.00 2.99 -9.55
N LEU A 164 -8.02 2.96 -10.43
CA LEU A 164 -9.18 3.83 -10.38
C LEU A 164 -10.02 3.70 -9.10
N LEU A 165 -9.89 2.61 -8.34
CA LEU A 165 -10.65 2.37 -7.12
C LEU A 165 -9.86 2.66 -5.84
N LEU A 166 -8.55 2.93 -5.92
CA LEU A 166 -7.67 3.00 -4.76
C LEU A 166 -8.01 4.13 -3.78
N GLY A 167 -8.69 5.19 -4.22
CA GLY A 167 -9.20 6.25 -3.33
C GLY A 167 -10.28 5.78 -2.35
N PHE A 168 -10.84 4.58 -2.58
CA PHE A 168 -11.91 4.00 -1.77
C PHE A 168 -11.55 2.62 -1.23
N VAL A 169 -10.28 2.22 -1.20
CA VAL A 169 -9.90 0.85 -0.79
C VAL A 169 -9.24 0.83 0.57
N LEU A 170 -9.75 -0.02 1.46
CA LEU A 170 -9.04 -0.54 2.61
C LEU A 170 -8.48 -1.92 2.25
N HIS A 171 -7.16 -2.06 2.27
CA HIS A 171 -6.49 -3.34 2.08
C HIS A 171 -6.51 -4.12 3.39
N VAL A 172 -7.01 -5.35 3.37
CA VAL A 172 -7.06 -6.24 4.53
C VAL A 172 -6.19 -7.45 4.27
N PHE A 173 -5.18 -7.64 5.11
CA PHE A 173 -4.27 -8.78 5.08
C PHE A 173 -4.49 -9.63 6.33
N GLU A 174 -4.55 -10.95 6.18
CA GLU A 174 -4.38 -11.88 7.29
C GLU A 174 -3.03 -12.56 7.12
N ILE A 175 -2.15 -12.40 8.10
CA ILE A 175 -0.75 -12.82 8.04
C ILE A 175 -0.44 -13.63 9.29
N GLU A 176 0.17 -14.80 9.11
CA GLU A 176 0.77 -15.57 10.19
C GLU A 176 2.23 -15.17 10.36
N ALA A 177 2.66 -14.87 11.59
CA ALA A 177 4.04 -14.67 11.95
C ALA A 177 4.39 -15.53 13.17
N ASP A 178 5.34 -16.46 13.01
CA ASP A 178 5.75 -17.45 14.02
C ASP A 178 4.58 -18.23 14.68
N GLY A 179 3.53 -18.52 13.92
CA GLY A 179 2.33 -19.23 14.39
C GLY A 179 1.27 -18.34 15.06
N GLN A 180 1.53 -17.04 15.20
CA GLN A 180 0.55 -16.05 15.65
C GLN A 180 -0.08 -15.38 14.43
N LYS A 181 -1.40 -15.18 14.44
CA LYS A 181 -2.12 -14.62 13.29
C LYS A 181 -2.54 -13.19 13.55
N TYR A 182 -2.36 -12.36 12.54
CA TYR A 182 -2.69 -10.95 12.56
C TYR A 182 -3.64 -10.64 11.42
N ARG A 183 -4.57 -9.72 11.67
CA ARG A 183 -5.32 -9.03 10.63
C ARG A 183 -4.86 -7.58 10.60
N VAL A 184 -4.41 -7.13 9.44
CA VAL A 184 -3.88 -5.79 9.23
C VAL A 184 -4.72 -5.08 8.17
N GLY A 185 -5.27 -3.93 8.54
CA GLY A 185 -5.95 -3.01 7.64
C GLY A 185 -5.01 -1.88 7.27
N VAL A 186 -4.81 -1.64 5.97
CA VAL A 186 -4.00 -0.53 5.45
C VAL A 186 -4.88 0.35 4.57
N ASN A 187 -5.07 1.60 5.00
CA ASN A 187 -5.75 2.64 4.25
C ASN A 187 -4.78 3.81 4.05
N GLY A 188 -4.04 3.77 2.94
CA GLY A 188 -3.03 4.78 2.68
C GLY A 188 -1.94 4.79 3.75
N GLN A 189 -1.84 5.92 4.46
CA GLN A 189 -0.92 6.10 5.58
C GLN A 189 -1.41 5.49 6.90
N ASP A 190 -2.72 5.21 7.02
CA ASP A 190 -3.32 4.68 8.25
C ASP A 190 -3.22 3.15 8.26
N THR A 191 -2.77 2.60 9.38
CA THR A 191 -2.64 1.15 9.57
C THR A 191 -3.23 0.72 10.90
N ASP A 192 -4.13 -0.26 10.86
CA ASP A 192 -4.73 -0.90 12.02
C ASP A 192 -4.31 -2.37 12.07
N ILE A 193 -3.89 -2.85 13.24
CA ILE A 193 -3.51 -4.25 13.47
C ILE A 193 -4.32 -4.85 14.61
N ILE A 194 -4.75 -6.11 14.44
CA ILE A 194 -5.34 -6.92 15.50
C ILE A 194 -4.80 -8.34 15.43
N GLU A 195 -4.59 -8.96 16.58
CA GLU A 195 -4.42 -10.40 16.68
C GLU A 195 -5.75 -11.12 16.47
N ILE A 196 -5.72 -12.27 15.77
CA ILE A 196 -6.89 -13.11 15.47
C ILE A 196 -6.59 -14.59 15.84
N GLU A 197 -7.65 -15.36 16.11
CA GLU A 197 -7.56 -16.78 16.51
C GLU A 197 -7.18 -17.74 15.34
#